data_AF-A0A2Z2KS63-F1
#
_entry.id   AF-A0A2Z2KS63-F1
#
_cell.length_a   1.000
_cell.length_b   1.000
_cell.length_c   1.000
_cell.angle_alpha   90.00
_cell.angle_beta   90.00
_cell.angle_gamma   90.00
#
_symmetry.space_group_name_H-M   'P 1'
#
loop_
_entity.id
_entity.type
_entity.pdbx_description
1 polymer ?
#
loop_
_entity_poly.entity_id
_entity_poly.type
_entity_poly.pdbx_seq_one_letter_code
_entity_poly.pdbx_strand_id
1 'polypeptide(L)' 'MDGDLILMKQFKVFIEHEDTWHSFGTFQADNSEMALELARSSKRELIDQYSFTEEELPFINMEVEELPS' A
#
# COMPACT_ATOMS: atom_id res chain seq x y z
N MET A 1 -22.64 -5.11 -24.33
CA MET A 1 -21.99 -5.35 -23.03
C MET A 1 -20.65 -4.66 -23.15
N ASP A 2 -20.65 -3.36 -22.91
CA ASP A 2 -19.41 -2.60 -22.78
C ASP A 2 -18.87 -2.98 -21.40
N GLY A 3 -17.93 -3.93 -21.39
CA GLY A 3 -17.18 -4.21 -20.18
C GLY A 3 -16.34 -2.98 -19.91
N ASP A 4 -16.68 -2.22 -18.87
CA ASP A 4 -15.81 -1.19 -18.34
C ASP A 4 -14.41 -1.81 -18.18
N LEU A 5 -13.48 -1.40 -19.05
CA LEU A 5 -12.08 -1.67 -18.83
C LEU A 5 -11.71 -0.90 -17.57
N ILE A 6 -11.67 -1.60 -16.45
CA ILE A 6 -11.13 -1.06 -15.22
C ILE A 6 -9.67 -0.72 -15.53
N LEU A 7 -9.39 0.57 -15.72
CA LEU A 7 -8.04 1.10 -15.88
C LEU A 7 -7.34 0.93 -14.53
N MET A 8 -6.63 -0.18 -14.38
CA MET A 8 -5.77 -0.39 -13.23
C MET A 8 -4.68 0.68 -13.22
N LYS A 9 -4.69 1.48 -12.16
CA LYS A 9 -3.70 2.52 -11.92
C LYS A 9 -2.57 1.93 -11.09
N GLN A 10 -1.43 2.59 -11.12
CA GLN A 10 -0.29 2.22 -10.32
C GLN A 10 -0.14 3.19 -9.15
N PHE A 11 -0.01 2.64 -7.95
CA PHE A 11 0.05 3.40 -6.71
C PHE A 11 1.29 3.03 -5.93
N LYS A 12 2.10 4.02 -5.57
CA LYS A 12 3.24 3.84 -4.67
C LYS A 12 2.79 4.06 -3.24
N VAL A 13 2.97 3.04 -2.40
CA VAL A 13 2.59 3.10 -0.98
C VAL A 13 3.82 3.40 -0.14
N PHE A 14 3.63 4.30 0.81
CA PHE A 14 4.61 4.69 1.81
C PHE A 14 4.12 4.29 3.19
N ILE A 15 5.08 3.97 4.05
CA ILE A 15 4.86 3.56 5.42
C ILE A 15 5.69 4.42 6.35
N GLU A 16 5.09 4.88 7.44
CA GLU A 16 5.82 5.54 8.51
C GLU A 16 6.46 4.49 9.43
N HIS A 17 7.77 4.58 9.61
CA HIS A 17 8.55 3.73 10.49
C HIS A 17 9.70 4.56 11.09
N GLU A 18 9.93 4.46 12.40
CA GLU A 18 10.97 5.24 13.11
C GLU A 18 10.92 6.75 12.79
N ASP A 19 9.73 7.34 12.85
CA ASP A 19 9.46 8.77 12.55
C ASP A 19 9.88 9.21 11.13
N THR A 20 10.04 8.25 10.20
CA THR A 20 10.44 8.49 8.82
C THR A 20 9.52 7.77 7.84
N TRP A 21 9.27 8.38 6.67
CA TRP A 21 8.50 7.75 5.60
C TRP A 21 9.39 6.91 4.69
N HIS A 22 9.01 5.65 4.51
CA HIS A 22 9.69 4.69 3.66
C HIS A 22 8.79 4.25 2.51
N SER A 23 9.38 4.06 1.33
CA SER A 23 8.68 3.43 0.21
C SER A 23 8.48 1.95 0.52
N PHE A 24 7.24 1.53 0.72
CA PHE A 24 6.90 0.13 0.96
C PHE A 24 6.90 -0.67 -0.34
N GLY A 25 6.18 -0.17 -1.35
CA GLY A 25 5.99 -0.90 -2.59
C GLY A 25 5.12 -0.17 -3.59
N THR A 26 4.85 -0.84 -4.70
CA THR A 26 4.00 -0.31 -5.76
C THR A 26 2.94 -1.34 -6.10
N PHE A 27 1.68 -0.91 -6.06
CA PHE A 27 0.50 -1.76 -6.18
C PHE A 27 -0.33 -1.32 -7.37
N GLN A 28 -0.83 -2.28 -8.13
CA GLN A 28 -1.84 -2.02 -9.15
C GLN A 28 -3.22 -2.16 -8.52
N ALA A 29 -4.02 -1.10 -8.63
CA ALA A 29 -5.34 -1.06 -8.04
C ALA A 29 -6.25 -0.11 -8.82
N ASP A 30 -7.54 -0.21 -8.58
CA ASP A 30 -8.54 0.64 -9.24
C ASP A 30 -8.55 2.04 -8.63
N ASN A 31 -8.22 2.14 -7.34
CA ASN A 31 -8.14 3.38 -6.58
C ASN A 31 -7.12 3.27 -5.44
N SER A 32 -6.86 4.40 -4.78
CA SER A 32 -5.90 4.53 -3.68
C SER A 32 -6.29 3.70 -2.44
N GLU A 33 -7.58 3.56 -2.16
CA GLU A 33 -8.08 2.78 -1.01
C GLU A 33 -7.74 1.30 -1.18
N MET A 34 -8.03 0.73 -2.36
CA MET A 34 -7.67 -0.64 -2.70
C MET A 34 -6.15 -0.85 -2.70
N ALA A 35 -5.36 0.14 -3.15
CA ALA A 35 -3.90 0.05 -3.06
C ALA A 35 -3.40 -0.06 -1.61
N LEU A 36 -4.00 0.69 -0.68
CA LEU A 36 -3.70 0.61 0.75
C LEU A 36 -4.14 -0.73 1.36
N GLU A 37 -5.31 -1.26 0.97
CA GLU A 37 -5.76 -2.58 1.42
C GLU A 37 -4.83 -3.71 0.97
N LEU A 38 -4.35 -3.64 -0.28
CA LEU A 38 -3.37 -4.58 -0.81
C LEU A 38 -2.05 -4.48 -0.03
N ALA A 39 -1.57 -3.28 0.26
CA ALA A 39 -0.38 -3.08 1.07
C ALA A 39 -0.53 -3.62 2.50
N ARG A 40 -1.67 -3.38 3.15
CA ARG A 40 -1.99 -3.94 4.49
C ARG A 40 -2.12 -5.47 4.48
N SER A 41 -2.50 -6.05 3.35
CA SER A 41 -2.58 -7.50 3.17
C SER A 41 -1.19 -8.15 3.09
N SER A 42 -0.15 -7.40 2.72
CA SER A 42 1.26 -7.81 2.76
C SER A 42 1.86 -7.80 4.17
N LYS A 43 1.13 -8.32 5.16
CA LYS A 43 1.50 -8.37 6.59
C LYS A 43 2.91 -8.93 6.84
N ARG A 44 3.29 -9.97 6.08
CA ARG A 44 4.63 -10.58 6.19
C ARG A 44 5.74 -9.61 5.87
N GLU A 45 5.62 -8.84 4.79
CA GLU A 45 6.67 -7.89 4.40
C GLU A 45 6.78 -6.74 5.41
N LEU A 46 5.64 -6.29 5.96
CA LEU A 46 5.61 -5.29 7.02
C LEU A 46 6.34 -5.78 8.29
N ILE A 47 6.07 -7.02 8.71
CA ILE A 47 6.73 -7.62 9.87
C ILE A 47 8.22 -7.89 9.58
N ASP A 48 8.55 -8.49 8.43
CA ASP A 48 9.90 -8.95 8.12
C ASP A 48 10.85 -7.79 7.77
N GLN A 49 10.37 -6.75 7.08
CA GLN A 49 11.22 -5.64 6.63
C GLN A 49 11.27 -4.48 7.63
N TYR A 50 10.17 -4.21 8.33
CA TYR A 50 10.04 -3.06 9.23
C TYR A 50 9.88 -3.48 10.69
N SER A 51 10.03 -4.76 11.02
CA SER A 51 9.98 -5.27 12.40
C SER A 51 8.69 -4.92 13.17
N PHE A 52 7.60 -4.59 12.47
CA PHE A 52 6.30 -4.38 13.10
C PHE A 52 5.79 -5.68 13.72
N THR A 53 5.04 -5.56 14.80
CA THR A 53 4.26 -6.65 15.38
C THR A 53 2.89 -6.74 14.72
N GLU A 54 2.23 -7.90 14.81
CA GLU A 54 0.86 -8.07 14.29
C GLU A 54 -0.15 -7.09 14.92
N GLU A 55 0.08 -6.72 16.18
CA GLU A 55 -0.75 -5.77 16.92
C GLU A 55 -0.60 -4.33 16.39
N GLU A 56 0.54 -3.99 15.79
CA GLU A 56 0.81 -2.66 15.24
C GLU A 56 0.22 -2.47 13.84
N LEU A 57 0.09 -3.54 13.05
CA LEU A 57 -0.39 -3.50 11.65
C LEU A 57 -1.66 -2.66 11.40
N PRO A 58 -2.69 -2.68 12.29
CA PRO A 58 -3.88 -1.83 12.11
C PRO A 58 -3.61 -0.34 12.28
N PHE A 59 -2.58 0.02 13.06
CA PHE A 59 -2.27 1.39 13.48
C PHE A 59 -1.16 2.04 12.67
N ILE A 60 -0.51 1.28 11.78
CA ILE A 60 0.53 1.81 10.89
C ILE A 60 -0.07 2.92 10.01
N ASN A 61 0.60 4.07 10.02
CA ASN A 61 0.34 5.16 9.10
C ASN A 61 0.87 4.81 7.71
N MET A 62 -0.01 4.90 6.72
CA MET A 62 0.30 4.62 5.32
C MET A 62 -0.24 5.74 4.45
N GLU A 63 0.59 6.17 3.51
CA GLU A 63 0.23 7.12 2.47
C GLU A 63 0.40 6.50 1.09
N VAL A 64 -0.25 7.07 0.09
CA VAL A 64 -0.22 6.54 -1.27
C VAL A 64 -0.18 7.66 -2.29
N GLU A 65 0.68 7.48 -3.30
CA GLU A 65 0.83 8.38 -4.45
C GLU A 65 0.43 7.64 -5.72
N GLU A 66 -0.48 8.23 -6.52
CA GLU A 66 -0.81 7.73 -7.86
C GLU A 66 0.35 8.04 -8.80
N LEU A 67 0.92 7.00 -9.42
CA LEU A 67 1.97 7.14 -10.41
C LEU A 67 1.36 7.39 -11.80
N PRO A 68 1.98 8.27 -12.61
CA PRO A 68 1.55 8.48 -13.99
C PRO A 68 1.68 7.17 -14.77
N SER A 69 0.61 6.81 -15.47
CA SER A 69 0.51 5.61 -16.32
C SER A 69 1.24 5.78 -17.65
#